data_AF-A0A961W572-F1
#
_entry.id   AF-A0A961W572-F1
#
_cell.length_a   1.000
_cell.length_b   1.000
_cell.length_c   1.000
_cell.angle_alpha   90.00
_cell.angle_beta   90.00
_cell.angle_gamma   90.00
#
_symmetry.space_group_name_H-M   'P 1'
#
loop_
_entity.id
_entity.type
_entity.pdbx_description
1 polymer ?
#
loop_
_entity_poly.entity_id
_entity_poly.type
_entity_poly.pdbx_seq_one_letter_code
_entity_poly.pdbx_strand_id
1 'polypeptide(L)'
;AAPYFLVQLQPGADIEAIRKEIQRRLPDLEVLTKAELKARSIEHWLFGTGAGASLIGGALLGILVGTVIVGQTLYSSAKDHLNEFATLRALGSSSAYIRKVILTQAGLSAVLGYLLGMAISMVIIFYSLNSALPIIMTPTLAIGLFVLTVSMCSISAIFAIMKVTKIDPAMVFNR
;
A
#
# COMPACT_ATOMS: atom_id res chain seq x y z
N ALA A 1 17.82 38.46 -0.30
CA ALA A 1 16.86 38.50 -1.43
C ALA A 1 15.72 37.56 -1.13
N ALA A 2 14.46 37.95 -1.39
CA ALA A 2 13.34 37.01 -1.26
C ALA A 2 13.51 35.91 -2.34
N PRO A 3 13.57 34.63 -1.97
CA PRO A 3 13.88 33.56 -2.93
C PRO A 3 12.75 33.31 -3.94
N TYR A 4 11.53 33.79 -3.68
CA TYR A 4 10.35 33.60 -4.53
C TYR A 4 9.39 34.81 -4.45
N PHE A 5 8.66 35.06 -5.54
CA PHE A 5 7.56 36.03 -5.59
C PHE A 5 6.25 35.32 -5.91
N LEU A 6 5.20 35.60 -5.15
CA LEU A 6 3.87 35.01 -5.35
C LEU A 6 2.98 36.00 -6.08
N VAL A 7 2.42 35.57 -7.20
CA VAL A 7 1.50 36.37 -8.04
C VAL A 7 0.14 35.69 -8.05
N GLN A 8 -0.90 36.42 -7.64
CA GLN A 8 -2.28 35.93 -7.66
C GLN A 8 -3.03 36.56 -8.83
N LEU A 9 -3.59 35.73 -9.69
CA LEU A 9 -4.35 36.17 -10.86
C LEU A 9 -5.80 36.49 -10.49
N GLN A 10 -6.42 37.39 -11.25
CA GLN A 10 -7.85 37.67 -11.13
C GLN A 10 -8.69 36.44 -11.58
N PRO A 11 -9.90 36.24 -11.03
CA PRO A 11 -10.78 35.16 -11.43
C PRO A 11 -11.08 35.21 -12.94
N GLY A 12 -10.94 34.08 -13.64
CA GLY A 12 -11.19 33.98 -15.09
C GLY A 12 -10.03 34.38 -16.00
N ALA A 13 -8.88 34.78 -15.43
CA ALA A 13 -7.68 35.05 -16.20
C ALA A 13 -7.02 33.76 -16.73
N ASP A 14 -6.53 33.80 -17.97
CA ASP A 14 -5.77 32.69 -18.56
C ASP A 14 -4.36 32.61 -17.95
N ILE A 15 -4.15 31.55 -17.17
CA ILE A 15 -2.90 31.28 -16.44
C ILE A 15 -1.73 31.13 -17.41
N GLU A 16 -1.90 30.45 -18.54
CA GLU A 16 -0.82 30.16 -19.49
C GLU A 16 -0.45 31.39 -20.30
N ALA A 17 -1.44 32.20 -20.71
CA ALA A 17 -1.19 33.46 -21.40
C ALA A 17 -0.43 34.44 -20.50
N ILE A 18 -0.83 34.59 -19.24
CA ILE A 18 -0.15 35.49 -18.30
C ILE A 18 1.24 34.97 -17.94
N ARG A 19 1.40 33.65 -17.76
CA ARG A 19 2.71 33.03 -17.53
C ARG A 19 3.69 33.38 -18.65
N LYS A 20 3.30 33.19 -19.91
CA LYS A 20 4.14 33.52 -21.07
C LYS A 20 4.50 35.00 -21.11
N GLU A 21 3.56 35.87 -20.79
CA GLU A 21 3.80 37.31 -20.76
C GLU A 21 4.79 37.71 -19.64
N ILE A 22 4.67 37.13 -18.45
CA ILE A 22 5.61 37.37 -17.35
C ILE A 22 7.00 36.83 -17.71
N GLN A 23 7.08 35.61 -18.25
CA GLN A 23 8.36 35.01 -18.68
C GLN A 23 9.05 35.85 -19.76
N ARG A 24 8.26 36.47 -20.66
CA ARG A 24 8.79 37.38 -21.69
C ARG A 24 9.35 38.66 -21.10
N ARG A 25 8.71 39.22 -20.07
CA ARG A 25 9.15 40.47 -19.41
C ARG A 25 10.31 40.26 -18.45
N LEU A 26 10.45 39.06 -17.91
CA LEU A 26 11.45 38.70 -16.91
C LEU A 26 12.15 37.40 -17.33
N PRO A 27 13.02 37.45 -18.38
CA PRO A 27 13.67 36.25 -18.90
C PRO A 27 14.62 35.58 -17.89
N ASP A 28 15.16 36.35 -16.94
CA ASP A 28 16.08 35.86 -15.91
C ASP A 28 15.38 35.15 -14.74
N LEU A 29 14.04 35.18 -14.69
CA LEU A 29 13.24 34.58 -13.62
C LEU A 29 12.47 33.36 -14.12
N GLU A 30 12.42 32.33 -13.30
CA GLU A 30 11.63 31.12 -13.58
C GLU A 30 10.18 31.34 -13.16
N VAL A 31 9.25 31.37 -14.12
CA VAL A 31 7.82 31.53 -13.84
C VAL A 31 7.14 30.16 -13.83
N LEU A 32 6.85 29.70 -12.62
CA LEU A 32 6.17 28.42 -12.37
C LEU A 32 4.71 28.64 -12.01
N THR A 33 3.84 27.83 -12.60
CA THR A 33 2.46 27.71 -12.13
C THR A 33 2.44 27.01 -10.77
N LYS A 34 1.32 27.16 -10.03
CA LYS A 34 1.11 26.44 -8.76
C LYS A 34 1.22 24.92 -8.94
N ALA A 35 0.77 24.39 -10.07
CA ALA A 35 0.82 22.95 -10.38
C ALA A 35 2.26 22.47 -10.58
N GLU A 36 3.06 23.22 -11.35
CA GLU A 36 4.46 22.88 -11.61
C GLU A 36 5.33 23.02 -10.37
N LEU A 37 5.12 24.08 -9.58
CA LEU A 37 5.83 24.25 -8.32
C LEU A 37 5.55 23.07 -7.37
N LYS A 38 4.28 22.65 -7.28
CA LYS A 38 3.88 21.47 -6.49
C LYS A 38 4.55 20.19 -7.00
N ALA A 39 4.51 19.94 -8.31
CA ALA A 39 5.10 18.75 -8.91
C ALA A 39 6.62 18.68 -8.66
N ARG A 40 7.32 19.79 -8.88
CA ARG A 40 8.77 19.89 -8.69
C ARG A 40 9.17 19.79 -7.22
N SER A 41 8.39 20.36 -6.30
CA SER A 41 8.60 20.17 -4.87
C SER A 41 8.44 18.70 -4.49
N ILE A 42 7.41 18.01 -4.97
CA ILE A 42 7.21 16.58 -4.72
C ILE A 42 8.41 15.78 -5.25
N GLU A 43 8.84 16.03 -6.48
CA GLU A 43 9.98 15.35 -7.10
C GLU A 43 11.29 15.58 -6.33
N HIS A 44 11.58 16.82 -5.94
CA HIS A 44 12.76 17.15 -5.16
C HIS A 44 12.76 16.46 -3.78
N TRP A 45 11.61 16.44 -3.09
CA TRP A 45 11.50 15.73 -1.81
C TRP A 45 11.52 14.21 -1.95
N LEU A 46 11.01 13.68 -3.06
CA LEU A 46 11.00 12.23 -3.29
C LEU A 46 12.37 11.68 -3.71
N PHE A 47 13.06 12.39 -4.62
CA PHE A 47 14.27 11.89 -5.27
C PHE A 47 15.53 12.69 -4.94
N GLY A 48 15.40 13.97 -4.56
CA GLY A 48 16.53 14.86 -4.31
C GLY A 48 17.05 14.87 -2.86
N THR A 49 16.17 14.72 -1.86
CA THR A 49 16.55 14.82 -0.43
C THR A 49 16.81 13.46 0.24
N GLY A 50 16.55 12.35 -0.46
CA GLY A 50 16.63 10.99 0.09
C GLY A 50 15.44 10.57 0.97
N ALA A 51 14.61 11.52 1.41
CA ALA A 51 13.44 11.23 2.26
C ALA A 51 12.41 10.32 1.56
N GLY A 52 12.12 10.56 0.28
CA GLY A 52 11.25 9.67 -0.50
C GLY A 52 11.84 8.29 -0.72
N ALA A 53 13.15 8.18 -0.93
CA ALA A 53 13.81 6.89 -1.06
C ALA A 53 13.69 6.05 0.23
N SER A 54 13.88 6.67 1.40
CA SER A 54 13.67 6.01 2.70
C SER A 54 12.21 5.60 2.91
N LEU A 55 11.25 6.46 2.55
CA LEU A 55 9.82 6.16 2.65
C LEU A 55 9.41 4.98 1.76
N ILE A 56 9.80 5.02 0.48
CA ILE A 56 9.51 3.96 -0.50
C ILE A 56 10.21 2.68 -0.10
N GLY A 57 11.48 2.75 0.31
CA GLY A 57 12.24 1.60 0.77
C GLY A 57 11.60 0.94 1.99
N GLY A 58 11.20 1.74 2.99
CA GLY A 58 10.48 1.25 4.17
C GLY A 58 9.13 0.63 3.82
N ALA A 59 8.38 1.24 2.91
CA ALA A 59 7.09 0.70 2.43
C ALA A 59 7.27 -0.65 1.72
N LEU A 60 8.25 -0.76 0.81
CA LEU A 60 8.56 -2.01 0.10
C LEU A 60 9.00 -3.11 1.07
N LEU A 61 9.87 -2.78 2.04
CA LEU A 61 10.29 -3.72 3.05
C LEU A 61 9.12 -4.18 3.92
N GLY A 62 8.24 -3.26 4.32
CA GLY A 62 7.02 -3.55 5.08
C GLY A 62 6.08 -4.48 4.31
N ILE A 63 5.87 -4.23 3.01
CA ILE A 63 5.07 -5.11 2.14
C ILE A 63 5.71 -6.50 2.07
N LEU A 64 7.02 -6.59 1.86
CA LEU A 64 7.72 -7.87 1.74
C LEU A 64 7.63 -8.68 3.04
N VAL A 65 7.99 -8.06 4.17
CA VAL A 65 7.94 -8.71 5.49
C VAL A 65 6.50 -9.10 5.86
N GLY A 66 5.54 -8.20 5.62
CA GLY A 66 4.12 -8.48 5.84
C GLY A 66 3.63 -9.67 5.02
N THR A 67 4.00 -9.73 3.73
CA THR A 67 3.64 -10.85 2.84
C THR A 67 4.14 -12.17 3.38
N VAL A 68 5.40 -12.20 3.83
CA VAL A 68 6.05 -13.39 4.38
C VAL A 68 5.37 -13.84 5.67
N ILE A 69 5.12 -12.94 6.61
CA ILE A 69 4.47 -13.26 7.90
C ILE A 69 3.08 -13.84 7.65
N VAL A 70 2.26 -13.15 6.85
CA VAL A 70 0.89 -13.61 6.53
C VAL A 70 0.94 -14.98 5.87
N GLY A 71 1.82 -15.19 4.88
CA GLY A 71 1.97 -16.47 4.20
C GLY A 71 2.40 -17.59 5.14
N GLN A 72 3.32 -17.32 6.07
CA GLN A 72 3.75 -18.28 7.10
C GLN A 72 2.62 -18.62 8.08
N THR A 73 1.85 -17.63 8.54
CA THR A 73 0.70 -17.84 9.42
C THR A 73 -0.39 -18.68 8.76
N LEU A 74 -0.77 -18.35 7.52
CA LEU A 74 -1.75 -19.13 6.75
C LEU A 74 -1.25 -20.55 6.47
N TYR A 75 0.03 -20.71 6.15
CA TYR A 75 0.63 -22.04 5.97
C TYR A 75 0.61 -22.86 7.26
N SER A 76 0.97 -22.26 8.40
CA SER A 76 0.91 -22.95 9.70
C SER A 76 -0.52 -23.36 10.02
N SER A 77 -1.48 -22.45 9.91
CA SER A 77 -2.90 -22.73 10.16
C SER A 77 -3.43 -23.86 9.25
N ALA A 78 -3.09 -23.83 7.96
CA ALA A 78 -3.46 -24.89 7.04
C ALA A 78 -2.85 -26.24 7.43
N LYS A 79 -1.59 -26.25 7.90
CA LYS A 79 -0.90 -27.45 8.34
C LYS A 79 -1.50 -28.03 9.63
N ASP A 80 -1.85 -27.18 10.59
CA ASP A 80 -2.40 -27.62 11.87
C ASP A 80 -3.76 -28.31 11.70
N HIS A 81 -4.56 -27.86 10.74
CA HIS A 81 -5.85 -28.45 10.39
C HIS A 81 -5.81 -29.45 9.22
N LEU A 82 -4.62 -29.86 8.75
CA LEU A 82 -4.48 -30.83 7.65
C LEU A 82 -5.21 -32.15 7.91
N ASN A 83 -5.15 -32.65 9.14
CA ASN A 83 -5.81 -33.90 9.51
C ASN A 83 -7.33 -33.79 9.37
N GLU A 84 -7.93 -32.68 9.81
CA GLU A 84 -9.36 -32.40 9.65
C GLU A 84 -9.74 -32.28 8.17
N PHE A 85 -8.91 -31.60 7.37
CA PHE A 85 -9.10 -31.50 5.93
C PHE A 85 -8.97 -32.87 5.22
N ALA A 86 -8.07 -33.73 5.69
CA ALA A 86 -7.91 -35.09 5.19
C ALA A 86 -9.13 -35.96 5.52
N THR A 87 -9.68 -35.86 6.74
CA THR A 87 -10.92 -36.56 7.11
C THR A 87 -12.09 -36.06 6.29
N LEU A 88 -12.23 -34.74 6.11
CA LEU A 88 -13.26 -34.14 5.26
C LEU A 88 -13.14 -34.57 3.80
N ARG A 89 -11.91 -34.66 3.26
CA ARG A 89 -11.67 -35.22 1.92
C ARG A 89 -12.04 -36.70 1.83
N ALA A 90 -11.75 -37.49 2.86
CA ALA A 90 -12.13 -38.91 2.91
C ALA A 90 -13.66 -39.09 2.93
N LEU A 91 -14.38 -38.14 3.51
CA LEU A 91 -15.85 -38.06 3.48
C LEU A 91 -16.42 -37.46 2.17
N GLY A 92 -15.57 -37.10 1.19
CA GLY A 92 -15.98 -36.63 -0.14
C GLY A 92 -15.92 -35.11 -0.36
N SER A 93 -15.33 -34.33 0.56
CA SER A 93 -15.19 -32.88 0.38
C SER A 93 -14.23 -32.53 -0.76
N SER A 94 -14.59 -31.53 -1.56
CA SER A 94 -13.80 -31.09 -2.71
C SER A 94 -12.60 -30.23 -2.29
N SER A 95 -11.50 -30.33 -3.04
CA SER A 95 -10.31 -29.47 -2.86
C SER A 95 -10.62 -27.97 -3.00
N ALA A 96 -11.78 -27.60 -3.56
CA ALA A 96 -12.25 -26.21 -3.62
C ALA A 96 -12.73 -25.69 -2.26
N TYR A 97 -13.23 -26.54 -1.37
CA TYR A 97 -13.65 -26.15 -0.02
C TYR A 97 -12.47 -25.64 0.80
N ILE A 98 -11.35 -26.37 0.79
CA ILE A 98 -10.12 -26.00 1.50
C ILE A 98 -9.59 -24.65 0.99
N ARG A 99 -9.56 -24.46 -0.34
CA ARG A 99 -9.19 -23.17 -0.95
C ARG A 99 -10.11 -22.04 -0.51
N LYS A 100 -11.42 -22.27 -0.44
CA LYS A 100 -12.40 -21.27 0.00
C LYS A 100 -12.15 -20.85 1.45
N VAL A 101 -11.94 -21.81 2.35
CA VAL A 101 -11.66 -21.53 3.77
C VAL A 101 -10.41 -20.68 3.93
N ILE A 102 -9.30 -21.06 3.29
CA ILE A 102 -8.04 -20.32 3.36
C ILE A 102 -8.18 -18.91 2.78
N LEU A 103 -8.91 -18.76 1.67
CA LEU A 103 -9.17 -17.45 1.06
C LEU A 103 -10.06 -16.57 1.95
N THR A 104 -11.04 -17.14 2.64
CA THR A 104 -11.86 -16.44 3.63
C THR A 104 -11.04 -16.00 4.84
N GLN A 105 -10.14 -16.86 5.36
CA GLN A 105 -9.22 -16.48 6.43
C GLN A 105 -8.32 -15.31 6.01
N ALA A 106 -7.74 -15.39 4.81
CA ALA A 106 -6.90 -14.32 4.27
C ALA A 106 -7.66 -13.00 4.09
N GLY A 107 -8.91 -13.06 3.59
CA GLY A 107 -9.79 -11.90 3.47
C GLY A 107 -10.11 -11.28 4.83
N LEU A 108 -10.42 -12.10 5.83
CA LEU A 108 -10.67 -11.63 7.19
C LEU A 108 -9.42 -10.98 7.80
N SER A 109 -8.25 -11.60 7.65
CA SER A 109 -6.97 -11.03 8.09
C SER A 109 -6.67 -9.70 7.39
N ALA A 110 -6.97 -9.56 6.10
CA ALA A 110 -6.78 -8.33 5.36
C ALA A 110 -7.65 -7.19 5.90
N VAL A 111 -8.94 -7.47 6.15
CA VAL A 111 -9.89 -6.48 6.69
C VAL A 111 -9.49 -6.06 8.10
N LEU A 112 -9.23 -7.02 8.99
CA LEU A 112 -8.86 -6.72 10.37
C LEU A 112 -7.52 -5.98 10.46
N GLY A 113 -6.51 -6.44 9.69
CA GLY A 113 -5.21 -5.79 9.63
C GLY A 113 -5.30 -4.36 9.08
N TYR A 114 -6.10 -4.14 8.04
CA TYR A 114 -6.33 -2.81 7.49
C TYR A 114 -7.04 -1.88 8.49
N LEU A 115 -8.11 -2.35 9.15
CA LEU A 115 -8.82 -1.54 10.14
C LEU A 115 -7.91 -1.12 11.29
N LEU A 116 -7.09 -2.05 11.81
CA LEU A 116 -6.13 -1.76 12.86
C LEU A 116 -5.04 -0.77 12.38
N GLY A 117 -4.47 -1.01 11.19
CA GLY A 117 -3.48 -0.12 10.60
C GLY A 117 -4.03 1.28 10.33
N MET A 118 -5.28 1.38 9.87
CA MET A 118 -5.96 2.65 9.64
C MET A 118 -6.23 3.39 10.95
N ALA A 119 -6.64 2.68 12.01
CA ALA A 119 -6.83 3.27 13.32
C ALA A 119 -5.51 3.87 13.87
N ILE A 120 -4.41 3.11 13.81
CA ILE A 120 -3.08 3.60 14.20
C ILE A 120 -2.67 4.80 13.32
N SER A 121 -2.87 4.72 12.02
CA SER A 121 -2.57 5.81 11.08
C SER A 121 -3.34 7.08 11.43
N MET A 122 -4.62 6.96 11.81
CA MET A 122 -5.46 8.09 12.19
C MET A 122 -4.95 8.78 13.45
N VAL A 123 -4.48 8.00 14.44
CA VAL A 123 -3.83 8.53 15.65
C VAL A 123 -2.56 9.31 15.29
N ILE A 124 -1.71 8.75 14.43
CA ILE A 124 -0.48 9.42 13.96
C ILE A 124 -0.82 10.73 13.24
N ILE A 125 -1.82 10.72 12.36
CA ILE A 125 -2.27 11.92 11.64
C ILE A 125 -2.75 12.98 12.62
N PHE A 126 -3.54 12.61 13.63
CA PHE A 126 -4.04 13.53 14.65
C PHE A 126 -2.89 14.26 15.36
N TYR A 127 -1.84 13.54 15.76
CA TYR A 127 -0.64 14.17 16.35
C TYR A 127 0.17 14.99 15.34
N SER A 128 0.19 14.58 14.07
CA SER A 128 0.91 15.26 12.99
C SER A 128 0.33 16.62 12.62
N LEU A 129 -0.92 16.93 13.00
CA LEU A 129 -1.55 18.23 12.69
C LEU A 129 -0.82 19.42 13.33
N ASN A 130 -0.11 19.20 14.43
CA ASN A 130 0.67 20.23 15.13
C ASN A 130 2.14 20.30 14.67
N SER A 131 2.53 19.51 13.67
CA SER A 131 3.89 19.44 13.15
C SER A 131 4.07 20.26 11.89
N ALA A 132 5.33 20.60 11.55
CA ALA A 132 5.67 21.33 10.33
C ALA A 132 5.36 20.58 9.02
N LEU A 133 5.05 19.28 9.10
CA LEU A 133 4.73 18.41 7.96
C LEU A 133 3.43 17.63 8.26
N PRO A 134 2.25 18.22 8.01
CA PRO A 134 0.99 17.54 8.23
C PRO A 134 0.82 16.38 7.24
N ILE A 135 0.64 15.17 7.77
CA ILE A 135 0.33 13.99 6.98
C ILE A 135 -1.14 14.04 6.56
N ILE A 136 -1.41 13.99 5.25
CA ILE A 136 -2.77 14.02 4.71
C ILE A 136 -3.14 12.64 4.19
N MET A 137 -4.18 12.03 4.77
CA MET A 137 -4.77 10.79 4.28
C MET A 137 -5.90 11.11 3.31
N THR A 138 -5.64 10.96 2.01
CA THR A 138 -6.68 11.12 0.99
C THR A 138 -7.52 9.84 0.88
N PRO A 139 -8.83 9.93 0.55
CA PRO A 139 -9.66 8.74 0.34
C PRO A 139 -9.09 7.79 -0.70
N THR A 140 -8.48 8.32 -1.76
CA THR A 140 -7.82 7.54 -2.81
C THR A 140 -6.63 6.73 -2.27
N LEU A 141 -5.81 7.33 -1.40
CA LEU A 141 -4.68 6.64 -0.77
C LEU A 141 -5.19 5.53 0.16
N ALA A 142 -6.21 5.82 0.97
CA ALA A 142 -6.81 4.85 1.88
C ALA A 142 -7.38 3.62 1.14
N ILE A 143 -8.10 3.84 0.03
CA ILE A 143 -8.60 2.75 -0.83
C ILE A 143 -7.44 2.00 -1.49
N GLY A 144 -6.42 2.72 -1.98
CA GLY A 144 -5.23 2.11 -2.57
C GLY A 144 -4.50 1.19 -1.60
N LEU A 145 -4.34 1.61 -0.34
CA LEU A 145 -3.75 0.77 0.71
C LEU A 145 -4.62 -0.45 1.03
N PHE A 146 -5.95 -0.31 1.06
CA PHE A 146 -6.85 -1.44 1.28
C PHE A 146 -6.71 -2.49 0.18
N VAL A 147 -6.75 -2.07 -1.09
CA VAL A 147 -6.57 -2.95 -2.25
C VAL A 147 -5.20 -3.62 -2.21
N LEU A 148 -4.15 -2.88 -1.83
CA LEU A 148 -2.81 -3.42 -1.66
C LEU A 148 -2.77 -4.50 -0.58
N THR A 149 -3.36 -4.26 0.60
CA THR A 149 -3.44 -5.23 1.70
C THR A 149 -4.20 -6.49 1.28
N VAL A 150 -5.37 -6.35 0.66
CA VAL A 150 -6.17 -7.49 0.16
C VAL A 150 -5.40 -8.29 -0.87
N SER A 151 -4.73 -7.61 -1.82
CA SER A 151 -3.90 -8.27 -2.84
C SER A 151 -2.76 -9.05 -2.20
N MET A 152 -2.06 -8.44 -1.25
CA MET A 152 -0.96 -9.06 -0.52
C MET A 152 -1.42 -10.34 0.22
N CYS A 153 -2.49 -10.24 0.99
CA CYS A 153 -3.05 -11.39 1.73
C CYS A 153 -3.52 -12.50 0.78
N SER A 154 -4.14 -12.15 -0.35
CA SER A 154 -4.60 -13.11 -1.36
C SER A 154 -3.42 -13.85 -2.00
N ILE A 155 -2.36 -13.13 -2.37
CA ILE A 155 -1.13 -13.70 -2.91
C ILE A 155 -0.49 -14.65 -1.90
N SER A 156 -0.34 -14.22 -0.64
CA SER A 156 0.19 -15.07 0.44
C SER A 156 -0.64 -16.33 0.65
N ALA A 157 -1.97 -16.23 0.61
CA ALA A 157 -2.88 -17.37 0.73
C ALA A 157 -2.69 -18.37 -0.41
N ILE A 158 -2.58 -17.90 -1.65
CA ILE A 158 -2.31 -18.74 -2.83
C ILE A 158 -0.96 -19.45 -2.67
N PHE A 159 0.09 -18.73 -2.24
CA PHE A 159 1.39 -19.34 -1.98
C PHE A 159 1.34 -20.43 -0.90
N ALA A 160 0.61 -20.17 0.20
CA ALA A 160 0.41 -21.15 1.26
C ALA A 160 -0.31 -22.41 0.74
N ILE A 161 -1.39 -22.24 -0.02
CA ILE A 161 -2.13 -23.33 -0.66
C ILE A 161 -1.21 -24.15 -1.57
N MET A 162 -0.49 -23.49 -2.49
CA MET A 162 0.42 -24.17 -3.43
C MET A 162 1.47 -25.00 -2.69
N LYS A 163 2.03 -24.45 -1.62
CA LYS A 163 3.05 -25.12 -0.81
C LYS A 163 2.46 -26.32 -0.05
N VAL A 164 1.27 -26.20 0.52
CA VAL A 164 0.57 -27.32 1.20
C VAL A 164 0.18 -28.41 0.21
N THR A 165 -0.31 -28.07 -0.99
CA THR A 165 -0.67 -29.06 -2.01
C THR A 165 0.53 -29.76 -2.65
N LYS A 166 1.73 -29.16 -2.59
CA LYS A 166 2.99 -29.81 -3.01
C LYS A 166 3.54 -30.76 -1.96
N ILE A 167 3.03 -30.75 -0.72
CA ILE A 167 3.36 -31.78 0.27
C ILE A 167 2.60 -33.02 -0.15
N ASP A 168 3.33 -33.97 -0.71
CA ASP A 168 2.82 -35.19 -1.30
C ASP A 168 1.82 -35.90 -0.37
N PRO A 169 0.60 -36.25 -0.84
CA PRO A 169 -0.35 -37.06 -0.09
C PRO A 169 0.18 -38.46 0.25
N ALA A 170 1.34 -38.85 -0.28
CA ALA A 170 2.04 -40.09 0.05
C ALA A 170 2.77 -40.06 1.41
N MET A 171 3.04 -38.88 1.99
CA MET A 171 3.73 -38.77 3.29
C MET A 171 2.89 -39.24 4.49
N VAL A 172 1.57 -39.37 4.32
CA VAL A 172 0.65 -39.85 5.38
C VAL A 172 0.58 -41.38 5.44
N PHE A 173 1.05 -42.09 4.42
CA PHE A 173 0.98 -43.57 4.36
C PHE A 173 2.26 -44.29 4.86
N ASN A 174 3.23 -43.57 5.44
CA ASN A 174 4.49 -44.18 5.90
C ASN A 174 4.75 -44.04 7.40
N ARG A 175 3.73 -44.19 8.24
CA ARG A 175 3.92 -44.43 9.67
C ARG A 175 2.88 -45.38 10.24
#